data_AF-H1W473-F1
#
_entry.id   AF-H1W473-F1
#
_cell.length_a   1.000
_cell.length_b   1.000
_cell.length_c   1.000
_cell.angle_alpha   90.00
_cell.angle_beta   90.00
_cell.angle_gamma   90.00
#
_symmetry.space_group_name_H-M   'P 1'
#
loop_
_entity.id
_entity.type
_entity.pdbx_description
1 polymer ?
#
loop_
_entity_poly.entity_id
_entity_poly.type
_entity_poly.pdbx_seq_one_letter_code
_entity_poly.pdbx_strand_id
1 'polypeptide(L)'
;MATPYVAGVAALYISAHGGRSVHGKGLAKALHQKIIASGTSLPWSDGTATDYGFSASVAQVGNGLVNAFKVVNYTTDLAFNKIALNDTHYFSRYHDVTVTNKGANDVSYKFSYEAAAGVEILGWFPFVEPWGGEKRLKSFTELAPKSLPVQVSVPRDFTLKPGESKTVSVNFPNPDSLGWNSSALPIYSGKVIVSGNNGEQLSVPYLGKLLNPFVYSFNLDRFGPQDFPVIYSKLIWGTKEVRWD
;
A
#
# COMPACT_ATOMS: atom_id res chain seq x y z
N MET A 1 -18.67 -9.69 -2.08
CA MET A 1 -18.19 -10.84 -2.88
C MET A 1 -16.67 -10.91 -3.06
N ALA A 2 -15.86 -9.90 -2.71
CA ALA A 2 -14.40 -9.95 -2.89
C ALA A 2 -13.68 -10.95 -1.96
N THR A 3 -14.02 -10.98 -0.66
CA THR A 3 -13.41 -11.88 0.33
C THR A 3 -13.46 -13.37 -0.06
N PRO A 4 -14.62 -13.96 -0.46
CA PRO A 4 -14.65 -15.36 -0.86
C PRO A 4 -13.84 -15.65 -2.14
N TYR A 5 -13.67 -14.68 -3.05
CA TYR A 5 -12.78 -14.85 -4.20
C TYR A 5 -11.31 -15.01 -3.76
N VAL A 6 -10.84 -14.14 -2.85
CA VAL A 6 -9.47 -14.24 -2.30
C VAL A 6 -9.27 -15.55 -1.53
N ALA A 7 -10.27 -16.00 -0.77
CA ALA A 7 -10.24 -17.31 -0.12
C ALA A 7 -10.14 -18.46 -1.13
N GLY A 8 -10.84 -18.38 -2.25
CA GLY A 8 -10.73 -19.33 -3.36
C GLY A 8 -9.35 -19.36 -3.99
N VAL A 9 -8.71 -18.20 -4.19
CA VAL A 9 -7.31 -18.12 -4.69
C VAL A 9 -6.33 -18.77 -3.70
N ALA A 10 -6.51 -18.54 -2.40
CA ALA A 10 -5.71 -19.19 -1.37
C ALA A 10 -5.90 -20.71 -1.36
N ALA A 11 -7.15 -21.18 -1.47
CA ALA A 11 -7.46 -22.61 -1.57
C ALA A 11 -6.85 -23.25 -2.83
N LEU A 12 -6.88 -22.55 -3.96
CA LEU A 12 -6.25 -23.00 -5.21
C LEU A 12 -4.74 -23.19 -5.03
N TYR A 13 -4.05 -22.21 -4.44
CA TYR A 13 -2.62 -22.34 -4.12
C TYR A 13 -2.34 -23.56 -3.25
N ILE A 14 -3.12 -23.74 -2.17
CA ILE A 14 -2.95 -24.87 -1.24
C ILE A 14 -3.21 -26.22 -1.94
N SER A 15 -4.18 -26.28 -2.84
CA SER A 15 -4.48 -27.49 -3.61
C SER A 15 -3.35 -27.88 -4.57
N ALA A 16 -2.68 -26.89 -5.16
CA ALA A 16 -1.60 -27.11 -6.13
C ALA A 16 -0.23 -27.35 -5.47
N HIS A 17 0.07 -26.65 -4.38
CA HIS A 17 1.41 -26.62 -3.75
C HIS A 17 1.45 -27.26 -2.36
N GLY A 18 0.32 -27.79 -1.88
CA GLY A 18 0.20 -28.34 -0.54
C GLY A 18 -0.03 -27.28 0.55
N GLY A 19 -0.51 -27.75 1.70
CA GLY A 19 -0.88 -26.92 2.85
C GLY A 19 0.20 -26.83 3.92
N ARG A 20 -0.25 -26.64 5.17
CA ARG A 20 0.62 -26.47 6.35
C ARG A 20 1.59 -27.62 6.57
N SER A 21 1.26 -28.84 6.17
CA SER A 21 2.14 -30.01 6.26
C SER A 21 3.38 -29.88 5.36
N VAL A 22 3.29 -29.16 4.24
CA VAL A 22 4.40 -28.94 3.30
C VAL A 22 5.20 -27.70 3.67
N HIS A 23 4.51 -26.60 3.97
CA HIS A 23 5.14 -25.27 4.15
C HIS A 23 5.37 -24.86 5.61
N GLY A 24 4.94 -25.68 6.56
CA GLY A 24 5.06 -25.41 7.99
C GLY A 24 4.15 -24.30 8.51
N LYS A 25 4.43 -23.82 9.73
CA LYS A 25 3.58 -22.85 10.45
C LYS A 25 3.56 -21.45 9.80
N GLY A 26 4.55 -21.14 8.96
CA GLY A 26 4.68 -19.83 8.29
C GLY A 26 3.80 -19.66 7.04
N LEU A 27 3.13 -20.72 6.56
CA LEU A 27 2.36 -20.72 5.32
C LEU A 27 1.37 -19.56 5.22
N ALA A 28 0.60 -19.31 6.28
CA ALA A 28 -0.44 -18.28 6.24
C ALA A 28 0.14 -16.88 5.94
N LYS A 29 1.26 -16.53 6.58
CA LYS A 29 1.95 -15.25 6.36
C LYS A 29 2.56 -15.18 4.95
N ALA A 30 3.24 -16.24 4.52
CA ALA A 30 3.86 -16.29 3.20
C ALA A 30 2.82 -16.21 2.07
N LEU A 31 1.71 -16.96 2.18
CA LEU A 31 0.62 -16.93 1.22
C LEU A 31 -0.09 -15.57 1.20
N HIS A 32 -0.30 -14.95 2.37
CA HIS A 32 -0.83 -13.60 2.46
C HIS A 32 0.05 -12.58 1.72
N GLN A 33 1.36 -12.62 1.94
CA GLN A 33 2.32 -11.75 1.23
C GLN A 33 2.34 -12.04 -0.27
N LYS A 34 2.27 -13.31 -0.68
CA LYS A 34 2.19 -13.70 -2.10
C LYS A 34 0.92 -13.19 -2.78
N ILE A 35 -0.23 -13.26 -2.09
CA ILE A 35 -1.50 -12.70 -2.59
C ILE A 35 -1.39 -11.18 -2.74
N ILE A 36 -0.90 -10.47 -1.73
CA ILE A 36 -0.68 -9.02 -1.83
C ILE A 36 0.26 -8.70 -3.00
N ALA A 37 1.39 -9.41 -3.10
CA ALA A 37 2.41 -9.13 -4.11
C ALA A 37 1.95 -9.36 -5.56
N SER A 38 0.90 -10.18 -5.75
CA SER A 38 0.29 -10.44 -7.05
C SER A 38 -0.51 -9.26 -7.62
N GLY A 39 -0.80 -8.27 -6.78
CA GLY A 39 -1.67 -7.14 -7.08
C GLY A 39 -1.30 -6.41 -8.38
N THR A 40 -2.33 -6.12 -9.18
CA THR A 40 -2.22 -5.37 -10.43
C THR A 40 -2.93 -4.02 -10.27
N SER A 41 -2.28 -2.92 -10.69
CA SER A 41 -2.89 -1.59 -10.59
C SER A 41 -4.23 -1.54 -11.31
N LEU A 42 -5.17 -0.83 -10.69
CA LEU A 42 -6.46 -0.47 -11.28
C LEU A 42 -6.49 1.06 -11.45
N PRO A 43 -7.24 1.59 -12.42
CA PRO A 43 -7.48 3.03 -12.50
C PRO A 43 -8.23 3.52 -11.25
N TRP A 44 -8.00 4.78 -10.87
CA TRP A 44 -8.81 5.46 -9.87
C TRP A 44 -10.28 5.39 -10.24
N SER A 45 -11.13 5.11 -9.26
CA SER A 45 -12.58 5.08 -9.46
C SER A 45 -13.28 6.00 -8.47
N ASP A 46 -14.24 6.78 -8.94
CA ASP A 46 -15.20 7.53 -8.12
C ASP A 46 -16.58 6.86 -8.13
N GLY A 47 -16.67 5.61 -8.62
CA GLY A 47 -17.92 4.91 -8.88
C GLY A 47 -18.51 5.18 -10.26
N THR A 48 -17.87 6.02 -11.08
CA THR A 48 -18.24 6.26 -12.49
C THR A 48 -17.25 5.59 -13.45
N ALA A 49 -17.51 5.69 -14.76
CA ALA A 49 -16.65 5.18 -15.83
C ALA A 49 -15.60 6.20 -16.31
N THR A 50 -15.43 7.31 -15.60
CA THR A 50 -14.45 8.35 -15.96
C THR A 50 -13.02 7.87 -15.75
N ASP A 51 -12.19 8.03 -16.78
CA ASP A 51 -10.74 7.85 -16.67
C ASP A 51 -10.06 9.15 -16.26
N TYR A 52 -9.45 9.15 -15.07
CA TYR A 52 -8.73 10.29 -14.52
C TYR A 52 -7.25 10.29 -14.90
N GLY A 53 -6.75 9.23 -15.55
CA GLY A 53 -5.32 9.07 -15.87
C GLY A 53 -4.44 8.75 -14.65
N PHE A 54 -5.04 8.29 -13.55
CA PHE A 54 -4.33 7.89 -12.32
C PHE A 54 -4.60 6.44 -11.97
N SER A 55 -3.57 5.72 -11.49
CA SER A 55 -3.78 4.47 -10.75
C SER A 55 -4.47 4.77 -9.42
N ALA A 56 -5.38 3.89 -9.00
CA ALA A 56 -6.09 3.98 -7.72
C ALA A 56 -5.12 3.97 -6.54
N SER A 57 -5.42 4.78 -5.53
CA SER A 57 -4.64 4.84 -4.30
C SER A 57 -4.62 3.48 -3.59
N VAL A 58 -3.53 3.18 -2.88
CA VAL A 58 -3.47 2.01 -1.99
C VAL A 58 -4.56 2.08 -0.92
N ALA A 59 -5.00 3.28 -0.52
CA ALA A 59 -6.12 3.45 0.39
C ALA A 59 -7.47 2.98 -0.20
N GLN A 60 -7.59 2.93 -1.53
CA GLN A 60 -8.80 2.52 -2.22
C GLN A 60 -8.81 1.03 -2.55
N VAL A 61 -7.71 0.50 -3.08
CA VAL A 61 -7.66 -0.87 -3.65
C VAL A 61 -6.54 -1.74 -3.08
N GLY A 62 -5.82 -1.28 -2.04
CA GLY A 62 -4.64 -1.97 -1.55
C GLY A 62 -3.56 -2.04 -2.64
N ASN A 63 -2.98 -3.22 -2.87
CA ASN A 63 -2.03 -3.41 -3.97
C ASN A 63 -2.72 -3.67 -5.34
N GLY A 64 -4.04 -3.45 -5.41
CA GLY A 64 -4.84 -3.61 -6.63
C GLY A 64 -5.47 -5.01 -6.77
N LEU A 65 -5.82 -5.37 -8.01
CA LEU A 65 -6.54 -6.60 -8.31
C LEU A 65 -5.63 -7.82 -8.11
N VAL A 66 -6.09 -8.78 -7.29
CA VAL A 66 -5.41 -10.05 -7.07
C VAL A 66 -5.27 -10.81 -8.39
N ASN A 67 -4.07 -11.33 -8.66
CA ASN A 67 -3.79 -12.13 -9.84
C ASN A 67 -3.53 -13.59 -9.45
N ALA A 68 -4.56 -14.43 -9.57
CA ALA A 68 -4.50 -15.84 -9.18
C ALA A 68 -3.41 -16.62 -9.95
N PHE A 69 -3.17 -16.28 -11.23
CA PHE A 69 -2.12 -16.92 -12.01
C PHE A 69 -0.74 -16.65 -11.41
N LYS A 70 -0.44 -15.40 -11.03
CA LYS A 70 0.81 -15.05 -10.35
C LYS A 70 0.93 -15.79 -9.01
N VAL A 71 -0.14 -15.82 -8.22
CA VAL A 71 -0.14 -16.51 -6.91
C VAL A 71 0.17 -18.00 -7.08
N VAL A 72 -0.41 -18.66 -8.07
CA VAL A 72 -0.22 -20.11 -8.23
C VAL A 72 1.08 -20.45 -8.95
N ASN A 73 1.52 -19.66 -9.93
CA ASN A 73 2.59 -20.09 -10.85
C ASN A 73 3.93 -19.38 -10.66
N TYR A 74 3.98 -18.23 -10.00
CA TYR A 74 5.26 -17.53 -9.83
C TYR A 74 6.15 -18.20 -8.80
N THR A 75 7.42 -18.30 -9.17
CA THR A 75 8.52 -18.89 -8.41
C THR A 75 9.34 -17.86 -7.64
N THR A 76 9.15 -16.57 -7.89
CA THR A 76 9.65 -15.50 -7.03
C THR A 76 8.72 -15.31 -5.83
N ASP A 77 9.31 -15.27 -4.64
CA ASP A 77 8.63 -14.88 -3.41
C ASP A 77 9.17 -13.55 -2.89
N LEU A 78 8.26 -12.72 -2.38
CA LEU A 78 8.59 -11.49 -1.67
C LEU A 78 8.18 -11.63 -0.21
N ALA A 79 9.12 -11.41 0.71
CA ALA A 79 8.82 -11.21 2.12
C ALA A 79 9.08 -9.74 2.49
N PHE A 80 8.05 -9.09 3.04
CA PHE A 80 8.08 -7.67 3.37
C PHE A 80 7.09 -7.36 4.49
N ASN A 81 7.34 -6.30 5.23
CA ASN A 81 6.29 -5.66 6.02
C ASN A 81 5.56 -4.64 5.15
N LYS A 82 4.31 -4.32 5.49
CA LYS A 82 3.58 -3.24 4.83
C LYS A 82 4.43 -1.97 4.90
N ILE A 83 4.65 -1.29 3.78
CA ILE A 83 5.43 -0.04 3.74
C ILE A 83 4.53 1.10 4.20
N ALA A 84 4.45 1.29 5.51
CA ALA A 84 3.83 2.44 6.13
C ALA A 84 4.89 3.54 6.30
N LEU A 85 4.79 4.60 5.48
CA LEU A 85 5.72 5.74 5.52
C LEU A 85 5.44 6.69 6.68
N ASN A 86 4.32 6.50 7.39
CA ASN A 86 3.81 7.34 8.46
C ASN A 86 3.59 8.80 8.03
N ASP A 87 3.44 9.69 9.02
CA ASP A 87 3.50 11.13 8.79
C ASP A 87 4.94 11.61 8.66
N THR A 88 5.11 12.87 8.27
CA THR A 88 6.43 13.41 8.00
C THR A 88 7.26 13.72 9.25
N HIS A 89 6.65 13.78 10.42
CA HIS A 89 7.36 13.92 11.68
C HIS A 89 7.93 12.56 12.16
N TYR A 90 7.16 11.48 12.03
CA TYR A 90 7.54 10.10 12.37
C TYR A 90 7.85 9.25 11.13
N PHE A 91 8.43 9.90 10.13
CA PHE A 91 8.59 9.35 8.80
C PHE A 91 9.44 8.08 8.79
N SER A 92 8.87 6.99 8.27
CA SER A 92 9.56 5.70 8.16
C SER A 92 10.23 5.59 6.80
N ARG A 93 11.54 5.81 6.79
CA ARG A 93 12.33 6.04 5.59
C ARG A 93 12.77 4.77 4.85
N TYR A 94 13.24 3.77 5.59
CA TYR A 94 13.87 2.56 5.06
C TYR A 94 12.97 1.35 5.26
N HIS A 95 12.75 0.58 4.19
CA HIS A 95 11.89 -0.59 4.21
C HIS A 95 12.55 -1.75 3.51
N ASP A 96 12.69 -2.85 4.23
CA ASP A 96 13.35 -4.05 3.72
C ASP A 96 12.36 -4.94 2.97
N VAL A 97 12.80 -5.41 1.80
CA VAL A 97 12.12 -6.40 0.98
C VAL A 97 13.11 -7.54 0.74
N THR A 98 12.72 -8.75 1.14
CA THR A 98 13.46 -9.97 0.82
C THR A 98 12.89 -10.59 -0.44
N VAL A 99 13.73 -10.78 -1.45
CA VAL A 99 13.41 -11.50 -2.68
C VAL A 99 13.99 -12.90 -2.57
N THR A 100 13.19 -13.92 -2.86
CA THR A 100 13.63 -15.32 -2.92
C THR A 100 13.32 -15.90 -4.29
N ASN A 101 14.33 -16.50 -4.93
CA ASN A 101 14.15 -17.27 -6.15
C ASN A 101 13.87 -18.74 -5.79
N LYS A 102 12.63 -19.21 -5.95
CA LYS A 102 12.27 -20.63 -5.78
C LYS A 102 12.23 -21.40 -7.11
N GLY A 103 12.66 -20.76 -8.20
CA GLY A 103 12.75 -21.38 -9.52
C GLY A 103 13.97 -22.28 -9.65
N ALA A 104 14.06 -22.98 -10.79
CA ALA A 104 15.15 -23.90 -11.09
C ALA A 104 16.37 -23.23 -11.77
N ASN A 105 16.24 -21.97 -12.20
CA ASN A 105 17.28 -21.24 -12.92
C ASN A 105 17.64 -19.94 -12.19
N ASP A 106 18.80 -19.37 -12.52
CA ASP A 106 19.21 -18.05 -12.05
C ASP A 106 18.24 -16.97 -12.57
N VAL A 107 17.84 -16.04 -11.70
CA VAL A 107 16.94 -14.93 -12.04
C VAL A 107 17.59 -13.60 -11.69
N SER A 108 17.65 -12.71 -12.67
CA SER A 108 18.09 -11.32 -12.49
C SER A 108 16.88 -10.45 -12.18
N TYR A 109 16.91 -9.82 -11.01
CA TYR A 109 15.87 -8.96 -10.48
C TYR A 109 16.22 -7.48 -10.64
N LYS A 110 15.22 -6.72 -11.05
CA LYS A 110 15.25 -5.27 -11.18
C LYS A 110 14.09 -4.65 -10.41
N PHE A 111 14.39 -3.59 -9.67
CA PHE A 111 13.40 -2.83 -8.92
C PHE A 111 13.01 -1.56 -9.70
N SER A 112 11.72 -1.24 -9.67
CA SER A 112 11.16 0.03 -10.13
C SER A 112 10.04 0.45 -9.20
N TYR A 113 9.33 1.53 -9.52
CA TYR A 113 8.20 2.00 -8.73
C TYR A 113 7.16 2.68 -9.59
N GLU A 114 5.93 2.68 -9.10
CA GLU A 114 4.78 3.36 -9.71
C GLU A 114 4.11 4.20 -8.62
N ALA A 115 3.88 5.48 -8.90
CA ALA A 115 3.07 6.34 -8.05
C ALA A 115 1.58 6.14 -8.38
N ALA A 116 0.75 6.04 -7.34
CA ALA A 116 -0.70 6.04 -7.47
C ALA A 116 -1.27 7.43 -7.17
N ALA A 117 -2.58 7.58 -7.35
CA ALA A 117 -3.30 8.79 -6.96
C ALA A 117 -3.01 9.13 -5.49
N GLY A 118 -2.60 10.38 -5.26
CA GLY A 118 -2.70 11.03 -3.98
C GLY A 118 -4.09 11.64 -3.81
N VAL A 119 -4.50 11.91 -2.56
CA VAL A 119 -5.81 12.46 -2.26
C VAL A 119 -5.71 13.41 -1.07
N GLU A 120 -6.37 14.56 -1.16
CA GLU A 120 -6.55 15.48 -0.02
C GLU A 120 -7.84 15.13 0.71
N ILE A 121 -7.73 14.54 1.90
CA ILE A 121 -8.88 13.96 2.61
C ILE A 121 -9.63 14.96 3.49
N LEU A 122 -9.04 16.12 3.82
CA LEU A 122 -9.71 17.17 4.60
C LEU A 122 -10.14 18.32 3.70
N GLY A 123 -11.40 18.76 3.86
CA GLY A 123 -11.97 19.90 3.14
C GLY A 123 -12.57 20.93 4.08
N TRP A 124 -12.76 22.16 3.58
CA TRP A 124 -13.57 23.19 4.23
C TRP A 124 -14.95 23.23 3.59
N PHE A 125 -16.00 23.21 4.40
CA PHE A 125 -17.38 23.17 3.96
C PHE A 125 -18.14 24.35 4.56
N PRO A 126 -18.58 25.31 3.75
CA PRO A 126 -19.30 26.48 4.25
C PRO A 126 -20.73 26.10 4.67
N PHE A 127 -21.20 26.76 5.72
CA PHE A 127 -22.61 26.82 6.10
C PHE A 127 -23.26 28.05 5.46
N VAL A 128 -24.59 28.14 5.58
CA VAL A 128 -25.30 29.37 5.21
C VAL A 128 -24.81 30.52 6.08
N GLU A 129 -24.67 31.72 5.51
CA GLU A 129 -24.32 32.90 6.31
C GLU A 129 -25.38 33.12 7.42
N PRO A 130 -24.98 33.56 8.63
CA PRO A 130 -23.64 34.00 9.06
C PRO A 130 -22.78 32.89 9.71
N TRP A 131 -23.15 31.61 9.56
CA TRP A 131 -22.62 30.51 10.38
C TRP A 131 -21.21 30.03 9.98
N GLY A 132 -20.60 30.61 8.95
CA GLY A 132 -19.22 30.31 8.54
C GLY A 132 -19.09 28.96 7.84
N GLY A 133 -18.37 28.01 8.44
CA GLY A 133 -18.14 26.67 7.88
C GLY A 133 -17.36 25.77 8.83
N GLU A 134 -17.13 24.52 8.42
CA GLU A 134 -16.35 23.55 9.20
C GLU A 134 -15.31 22.81 8.35
N LYS A 135 -14.27 22.30 9.01
CA LYS A 135 -13.37 21.32 8.42
C LYS A 135 -13.90 19.92 8.71
N ARG A 136 -14.11 19.11 7.68
CA ARG A 136 -14.45 17.69 7.83
C ARG A 136 -13.73 16.83 6.79
N LEU A 137 -13.71 15.53 7.06
CA LEU A 137 -13.27 14.56 6.06
C LEU A 137 -14.20 14.64 4.85
N LYS A 138 -13.59 14.58 3.67
CA LYS A 138 -14.31 14.49 2.41
C LYS A 138 -14.98 13.12 2.31
N SER A 139 -16.22 13.09 1.85
CA SER A 139 -16.91 11.86 1.46
C SER A 139 -16.26 11.29 0.21
N PHE A 140 -16.54 10.03 -0.10
CA PHE A 140 -15.99 9.37 -1.29
C PHE A 140 -16.23 10.17 -2.58
N THR A 141 -17.40 10.76 -2.75
CA THR A 141 -17.78 11.56 -3.93
C THR A 141 -17.08 12.92 -4.00
N GLU A 142 -16.45 13.36 -2.91
CA GLU A 142 -15.70 14.62 -2.84
C GLU A 142 -14.18 14.42 -3.00
N LEU A 143 -13.72 13.16 -2.99
CA LEU A 143 -12.33 12.83 -3.22
C LEU A 143 -12.01 12.95 -4.72
N ALA A 144 -10.96 13.69 -5.04
CA ALA A 144 -10.43 13.78 -6.39
C ALA A 144 -8.98 13.29 -6.39
N PRO A 145 -8.58 12.49 -7.40
CA PRO A 145 -7.20 12.04 -7.51
C PRO A 145 -6.29 13.23 -7.80
N LYS A 146 -5.12 13.22 -7.18
CA LYS A 146 -4.11 14.28 -7.28
C LYS A 146 -2.73 13.67 -7.52
N SER A 147 -1.91 14.34 -8.31
CA SER A 147 -0.51 13.94 -8.49
C SER A 147 0.29 14.35 -7.25
N LEU A 148 0.64 13.36 -6.42
CA LEU A 148 1.48 13.52 -5.23
C LEU A 148 2.61 12.46 -5.22
N PRO A 149 3.48 12.44 -6.25
CA PRO A 149 4.53 11.43 -6.34
C PRO A 149 5.62 11.69 -5.29
N VAL A 150 6.12 10.60 -4.71
CA VAL A 150 7.33 10.64 -3.88
C VAL A 150 8.52 10.07 -4.63
N GLN A 151 9.70 10.55 -4.28
CA GLN A 151 10.93 9.93 -4.75
C GLN A 151 11.09 8.56 -4.09
N VAL A 152 11.55 7.58 -4.85
CA VAL A 152 11.86 6.24 -4.35
C VAL A 152 13.25 5.87 -4.83
N SER A 153 14.15 5.60 -3.89
CA SER A 153 15.47 5.05 -4.19
C SER A 153 15.39 3.53 -4.09
N VAL A 154 15.59 2.86 -5.23
CA VAL A 154 15.58 1.40 -5.35
C VAL A 154 17.00 0.84 -5.39
N PRO A 155 17.21 -0.43 -4.97
CA PRO A 155 18.52 -1.08 -5.03
C PRO A 155 19.00 -1.26 -6.49
N ARG A 156 20.31 -1.48 -6.64
CA ARG A 156 20.88 -1.94 -7.92
C ARG A 156 20.40 -3.35 -8.26
N ASP A 157 20.34 -3.65 -9.55
CA ASP A 157 19.99 -4.97 -10.08
C ASP A 157 20.89 -6.07 -9.49
N PHE A 158 20.33 -7.26 -9.31
CA PHE A 158 21.05 -8.41 -8.75
C PHE A 158 20.51 -9.72 -9.29
N THR A 159 21.34 -10.76 -9.27
CA THR A 159 20.96 -12.12 -9.68
C THR A 159 20.91 -13.03 -8.46
N LEU A 160 19.89 -13.88 -8.39
CA LEU A 160 19.77 -14.93 -7.38
C LEU A 160 19.77 -16.30 -8.04
N LYS A 161 20.57 -17.21 -7.51
CA LYS A 161 20.56 -18.63 -7.86
C LYS A 161 19.28 -19.32 -7.35
N PRO A 162 18.96 -20.53 -7.85
CA PRO A 162 17.90 -21.35 -7.29
C PRO A 162 17.98 -21.50 -5.77
N GLY A 163 16.89 -21.18 -5.08
CA GLY A 163 16.77 -21.21 -3.62
C GLY A 163 17.40 -20.02 -2.89
N GLU A 164 18.13 -19.15 -3.59
CA GLU A 164 18.80 -18.01 -2.97
C GLU A 164 17.81 -16.90 -2.60
N SER A 165 18.12 -16.21 -1.51
CA SER A 165 17.36 -15.05 -1.04
C SER A 165 18.28 -13.87 -0.81
N LYS A 166 17.78 -12.66 -1.11
CA LYS A 166 18.48 -11.41 -0.82
C LYS A 166 17.52 -10.38 -0.27
N THR A 167 17.92 -9.77 0.84
CA THR A 167 17.21 -8.63 1.43
C THR A 167 17.82 -7.33 0.90
N VAL A 168 16.96 -6.45 0.42
CA VAL A 168 17.31 -5.13 -0.08
C VAL A 168 16.46 -4.09 0.61
N SER A 169 17.02 -2.88 0.81
CA SER A 169 16.30 -1.78 1.44
C SER A 169 15.84 -0.78 0.39
N VAL A 170 14.56 -0.45 0.40
CA VAL A 170 13.96 0.63 -0.38
C VAL A 170 13.92 1.87 0.49
N ASN A 171 14.36 2.99 -0.07
CA ASN A 171 14.42 4.26 0.63
C ASN A 171 13.45 5.27 0.03
N PHE A 172 12.70 5.95 0.90
CA PHE A 172 11.80 7.04 0.54
C PHE A 172 12.33 8.31 1.19
N PRO A 173 12.70 9.36 0.46
CA PRO A 173 12.93 10.67 1.06
C PRO A 173 11.63 11.24 1.64
N ASN A 174 11.72 11.98 2.75
CA ASN A 174 10.57 12.64 3.35
C ASN A 174 10.01 13.71 2.38
N PRO A 175 8.70 13.70 2.07
CA PRO A 175 8.09 14.64 1.12
C PRO A 175 7.81 16.06 1.66
N ASP A 176 8.21 16.40 2.89
CA ASP A 176 7.94 17.72 3.51
C ASP A 176 8.33 18.93 2.64
N SER A 177 9.38 18.80 1.83
CA SER A 177 9.86 19.89 0.97
C SER A 177 9.10 20.03 -0.35
N LEU A 178 8.09 19.19 -0.62
CA LEU A 178 7.36 19.17 -1.89
C LEU A 178 6.24 20.22 -2.00
N GLY A 179 6.01 21.01 -0.94
CA GLY A 179 5.06 22.13 -0.96
C GLY A 179 3.59 21.71 -1.05
N TRP A 180 3.26 20.47 -0.68
CA TRP A 180 1.89 19.98 -0.67
C TRP A 180 1.05 20.67 0.41
N ASN A 181 -0.26 20.75 0.19
CA ASN A 181 -1.18 21.36 1.14
C ASN A 181 -1.37 20.49 2.38
N SER A 182 -0.47 20.60 3.36
CA SER A 182 -0.51 19.86 4.62
C SER A 182 -1.80 20.06 5.41
N SER A 183 -2.45 21.21 5.25
CA SER A 183 -3.73 21.52 5.91
C SER A 183 -4.92 20.74 5.34
N ALA A 184 -4.78 20.13 4.16
CA ALA A 184 -5.77 19.26 3.55
C ALA A 184 -5.51 17.76 3.81
N LEU A 185 -4.54 17.43 4.66
CA LEU A 185 -4.14 16.08 5.05
C LEU A 185 -3.90 15.15 3.85
N PRO A 186 -2.96 15.47 2.93
CA PRO A 186 -2.78 14.70 1.73
C PRO A 186 -2.24 13.30 2.07
N ILE A 187 -2.89 12.29 1.50
CA ILE A 187 -2.39 10.92 1.45
C ILE A 187 -1.74 10.70 0.09
N TYR A 188 -0.65 9.95 0.07
CA TYR A 188 0.08 9.58 -1.14
C TYR A 188 0.46 8.12 -1.06
N SER A 189 0.54 7.46 -2.21
CA SER A 189 0.74 6.02 -2.25
C SER A 189 1.26 5.57 -3.59
N GLY A 190 1.64 4.30 -3.66
CA GLY A 190 2.07 3.64 -4.87
C GLY A 190 2.58 2.26 -4.55
N LYS A 191 3.45 1.74 -5.41
CA LYS A 191 4.06 0.43 -5.20
C LYS A 191 5.49 0.39 -5.70
N VAL A 192 6.32 -0.40 -5.02
CA VAL A 192 7.64 -0.83 -5.48
C VAL A 192 7.44 -2.09 -6.30
N ILE A 193 7.94 -2.13 -7.52
CA ILE A 193 7.78 -3.24 -8.45
C ILE A 193 9.10 -4.03 -8.49
N VAL A 194 8.99 -5.35 -8.42
CA VAL A 194 10.10 -6.29 -8.58
C VAL A 194 9.85 -7.09 -9.84
N SER A 195 10.72 -6.93 -10.84
CA SER A 195 10.64 -7.67 -12.11
C SER A 195 11.84 -8.60 -12.26
N GLY A 196 11.58 -9.84 -12.65
CA GLY A 196 12.61 -10.82 -13.00
C GLY A 196 12.75 -10.98 -14.52
N ASN A 197 13.94 -11.35 -14.99
CA ASN A 197 14.16 -11.71 -16.40
C ASN A 197 13.46 -13.03 -16.81
N ASN A 198 12.85 -13.74 -15.86
CA ASN A 198 11.93 -14.87 -16.08
C ASN A 198 10.50 -14.43 -16.45
N GLY A 199 10.26 -13.13 -16.65
CA GLY A 199 8.94 -12.58 -17.00
C GLY A 199 8.01 -12.38 -15.80
N GLU A 200 8.46 -12.66 -14.58
CA GLU A 200 7.68 -12.45 -13.38
C GLU A 200 7.72 -10.98 -12.93
N GLN A 201 6.56 -10.46 -12.52
CA GLN A 201 6.46 -9.13 -11.92
C GLN A 201 5.54 -9.13 -10.70
N LEU A 202 6.11 -8.76 -9.56
CA LEU A 202 5.44 -8.63 -8.26
C LEU A 202 5.59 -7.20 -7.74
N SER A 203 4.83 -6.84 -6.70
CA SER A 203 4.94 -5.50 -6.14
C SER A 203 4.68 -5.43 -4.63
N VAL A 204 5.20 -4.41 -3.99
CA VAL A 204 5.00 -4.10 -2.57
C VAL A 204 4.35 -2.71 -2.46
N PRO A 205 3.14 -2.60 -1.89
CA PRO A 205 2.46 -1.31 -1.79
C PRO A 205 3.11 -0.43 -0.70
N TYR A 206 3.14 0.88 -0.94
CA TYR A 206 3.50 1.89 0.06
C TYR A 206 2.41 2.94 0.21
N LEU A 207 2.26 3.46 1.42
CA LEU A 207 1.33 4.54 1.74
C LEU A 207 1.95 5.47 2.79
N GLY A 208 1.79 6.77 2.59
CA GLY A 208 2.13 7.79 3.56
C GLY A 208 1.09 8.89 3.63
N LYS A 209 1.22 9.74 4.64
CA LYS A 209 0.40 10.93 4.81
C LYS A 209 1.28 12.13 5.16
N LEU A 210 0.83 13.32 4.82
CA LEU A 210 1.47 14.54 5.27
C LEU A 210 0.60 15.17 6.37
N LEU A 211 1.19 15.43 7.55
CA LEU A 211 0.51 16.12 8.65
C LEU A 211 1.31 17.37 9.03
N ASN A 212 0.59 18.44 9.41
CA ASN A 212 1.22 19.59 10.05
C ASN A 212 1.46 19.26 11.55
N PRO A 213 2.70 19.33 12.07
CA PRO A 213 3.01 18.96 13.46
C PRO A 213 2.29 19.81 14.53
N PHE A 214 1.75 20.97 14.17
CA PHE A 214 1.10 21.86 15.15
C PHE A 214 -0.34 21.48 15.55
N VAL A 215 -0.94 20.43 14.99
CA VAL A 215 -2.38 20.17 15.21
C VAL A 215 -2.69 18.77 15.76
N TYR A 216 -1.84 17.76 15.62
CA TYR A 216 -2.16 16.41 16.12
C TYR A 216 -0.91 15.61 16.53
N SER A 217 -0.88 15.11 17.77
CA SER A 217 0.09 14.11 18.25
C SER A 217 -0.63 12.79 18.55
N PHE A 218 -0.07 11.65 18.15
CA PHE A 218 -0.64 10.32 18.42
C PHE A 218 0.38 9.41 19.11
N ASN A 219 -0.09 8.64 20.10
CA ASN A 219 0.65 7.56 20.75
C ASN A 219 0.46 6.25 19.94
N LEU A 220 1.55 5.58 19.56
CA LEU A 220 1.57 4.40 18.69
C LEU A 220 2.21 3.21 19.41
N ASP A 221 1.52 2.69 20.43
CA ASP A 221 2.00 1.56 21.21
C ASP A 221 2.08 0.27 20.36
N ARG A 222 3.25 -0.37 20.35
CA ARG A 222 3.61 -1.47 19.41
C ARG A 222 2.95 -2.82 19.72
N PHE A 223 2.16 -2.90 20.78
CA PHE A 223 1.60 -4.15 21.32
C PHE A 223 0.08 -4.32 21.11
N GLY A 224 -0.57 -3.42 20.35
CA GLY A 224 -2.00 -3.50 20.02
C GLY A 224 -2.34 -4.40 18.80
N PRO A 225 -3.60 -4.87 18.68
CA PRO A 225 -4.06 -5.66 17.54
C PRO A 225 -3.98 -4.87 16.22
N GLN A 226 -3.37 -5.46 15.19
CA GLN A 226 -3.17 -4.87 13.86
C GLN A 226 -4.30 -5.28 12.90
N ASP A 227 -5.22 -4.38 12.60
CA ASP A 227 -6.20 -4.51 11.50
C ASP A 227 -6.14 -3.27 10.57
N PHE A 228 -6.79 -3.33 9.40
CA PHE A 228 -6.90 -2.18 8.47
C PHE A 228 -7.75 -1.05 9.07
N PRO A 229 -7.59 0.23 8.65
CA PRO A 229 -8.14 1.37 9.38
C PRO A 229 -9.67 1.36 9.46
N VAL A 230 -10.21 1.44 10.68
CA VAL A 230 -11.62 1.71 10.95
C VAL A 230 -11.76 3.19 11.33
N ILE A 231 -12.37 3.98 10.46
CA ILE A 231 -12.65 5.40 10.75
C ILE A 231 -13.82 5.48 11.74
N TYR A 232 -13.53 5.73 13.01
CA TYR A 232 -14.55 6.12 13.99
C TYR A 232 -14.89 7.61 13.83
N SER A 233 -16.08 7.93 13.30
CA SER A 233 -16.65 9.27 13.39
C SER A 233 -17.85 9.25 14.34
N LYS A 234 -17.77 9.99 15.46
CA LYS A 234 -18.94 10.28 16.30
C LYS A 234 -19.53 11.62 15.86
N LEU A 235 -20.49 11.54 14.95
CA LEU A 235 -21.26 12.66 14.38
C LEU A 235 -22.25 13.23 15.40
N ILE A 236 -21.82 13.89 16.48
CA ILE A 236 -22.71 14.80 17.21
C ILE A 236 -22.00 16.10 17.64
N TRP A 237 -20.70 16.11 17.95
CA TRP A 237 -19.95 17.36 18.20
C TRP A 237 -18.48 17.19 17.79
N GLY A 238 -17.98 18.12 16.96
CA GLY A 238 -16.61 18.25 16.44
C GLY A 238 -15.63 17.11 16.72
N THR A 239 -15.24 16.39 15.68
CA THR A 239 -14.18 15.37 15.72
C THR A 239 -12.86 16.00 16.17
N LYS A 240 -12.54 15.90 17.47
CA LYS A 240 -11.24 16.29 18.05
C LYS A 240 -10.16 15.23 17.82
N GLU A 241 -10.54 14.05 17.36
CA GLU A 241 -9.67 12.89 17.30
C GLU A 241 -10.00 12.05 16.06
N VAL A 242 -9.04 11.94 15.15
CA VAL A 242 -9.05 10.97 14.05
C VAL A 242 -8.07 9.87 14.43
N ARG A 243 -8.56 8.73 14.88
CA ARG A 243 -7.72 7.57 15.18
C ARG A 243 -7.41 6.79 13.91
N TRP A 244 -6.15 6.35 13.83
CA TRP A 244 -5.63 5.39 12.87
C TRP A 244 -5.03 4.27 13.71
N ASP A 245 -5.75 3.16 13.88
CA ASP A 245 -5.20 1.87 14.33
C ASP A 245 -4.85 0.99 13.13
#